data_AF-A0A7C7P5D0-F1
#
_entry.id   AF-A0A7C7P5D0-F1
#
_cell.length_a   1.000
_cell.length_b   1.000
_cell.length_c   1.000
_cell.angle_alpha   90.00
_cell.angle_beta   90.00
_cell.angle_gamma   90.00
#
_symmetry.space_group_name_H-M   'P 1'
#
loop_
_entity.id
_entity.type
_entity.pdbx_description
1 polymer ?
#
loop_
_entity_poly.entity_id
_entity_poly.type
_entity_poly.pdbx_seq_one_letter_code
_entity_poly.pdbx_strand_id
1 'polypeptide(L)'
;MKKPISKEDLMRYLDGEMPPDECDEFNEQLKHSTELQRELAIYKTLRADFQDSNFYPVNYTRSVWDQVNAKVTRRVGWILLIVASIILTTGSAYVFFTDLGESNWEKWGTAMLWIGLLTLLASVIWDRYKESRNDPYKDVQR
;
A
#
# COMPACT_ATOMS: atom_id res chain seq x y z
N MET A 1 -29.14 -31.27 -40.65
CA MET A 1 -28.01 -30.37 -40.99
C MET A 1 -27.58 -29.73 -39.69
N LYS A 2 -26.38 -30.04 -39.16
CA LYS A 2 -25.89 -29.48 -37.89
C LYS A 2 -25.55 -28.00 -38.10
N LYS A 3 -25.97 -27.16 -37.15
CA LYS A 3 -25.75 -25.70 -37.18
C LYS A 3 -24.24 -25.43 -37.14
N PRO A 4 -23.69 -24.54 -37.98
CA PRO A 4 -22.29 -24.17 -37.88
C PRO A 4 -22.05 -23.50 -36.52
N ILE A 5 -21.04 -23.98 -35.80
CA ILE A 5 -20.61 -23.42 -34.51
C ILE A 5 -20.18 -21.97 -34.73
N SER A 6 -20.76 -21.05 -33.96
CA SER A 6 -20.40 -19.64 -33.99
C SER A 6 -19.17 -19.37 -33.12
N LYS A 7 -18.48 -18.26 -33.40
CA LYS A 7 -17.41 -17.73 -32.54
C LYS A 7 -17.89 -17.43 -31.12
N GLU A 8 -19.17 -17.10 -30.97
CA GLU A 8 -19.83 -16.89 -29.67
C GLU A 8 -19.86 -18.18 -28.85
N ASP A 9 -20.15 -19.32 -29.48
CA ASP A 9 -20.17 -20.63 -28.82
C ASP A 9 -18.77 -21.04 -28.36
N LEU A 10 -17.73 -20.74 -29.15
CA LEU A 10 -16.33 -20.96 -28.78
C LEU A 10 -15.93 -20.16 -27.53
N MET A 11 -16.34 -18.88 -27.45
CA MET A 11 -16.05 -18.04 -26.28
C MET A 11 -16.82 -18.54 -25.05
N ARG A 12 -18.10 -18.89 -25.21
CA ARG A 12 -18.92 -19.45 -24.13
C ARG A 12 -18.36 -20.78 -23.59
N TYR A 13 -17.78 -21.59 -24.46
CA TYR A 13 -17.04 -22.81 -24.09
C TYR A 13 -15.75 -22.49 -23.31
N LEU A 14 -14.97 -21.49 -23.74
CA LEU A 14 -13.75 -21.05 -23.05
C LEU A 14 -14.04 -20.47 -21.66
N ASP A 15 -15.12 -19.72 -21.50
CA ASP A 15 -15.51 -19.10 -20.24
C ASP A 15 -16.23 -20.08 -19.28
N GLY A 16 -16.58 -21.28 -19.75
CA GLY A 16 -17.27 -22.30 -18.95
C GLY A 16 -18.77 -22.02 -18.77
N GLU A 17 -19.34 -21.13 -19.59
CA GLU A 17 -20.76 -20.75 -19.58
C GLU A 17 -21.61 -21.65 -20.50
N MET A 18 -21.00 -22.64 -21.16
CA MET A 18 -21.71 -23.60 -22.01
C MET A 18 -22.34 -24.72 -21.16
N PRO A 19 -23.65 -24.98 -21.29
CA PRO A 19 -24.30 -26.06 -20.55
C PRO A 19 -23.79 -27.44 -21.02
N PRO A 20 -23.86 -28.47 -20.15
CA PRO A 20 -23.14 -29.74 -20.34
C PRO A 20 -23.61 -30.55 -21.56
N ASP A 21 -24.87 -30.44 -21.93
CA ASP A 21 -25.47 -31.04 -23.12
C ASP A 21 -24.95 -30.42 -24.44
N GLU A 22 -24.82 -29.09 -24.48
CA GLU A 22 -24.23 -28.39 -25.63
C GLU A 22 -22.70 -28.59 -25.72
N CYS A 23 -22.05 -28.78 -24.58
CA CYS A 23 -20.62 -29.04 -24.47
C CYS A 23 -20.21 -30.38 -25.12
N ASP A 24 -21.02 -31.43 -24.95
CA ASP A 24 -20.79 -32.74 -25.55
C ASP A 24 -20.91 -32.70 -27.08
N GLU A 25 -21.92 -31.97 -27.60
CA GLU A 25 -22.07 -31.77 -29.04
C GLU A 25 -20.91 -30.94 -29.64
N PHE A 26 -20.46 -29.92 -28.92
CA PHE A 26 -19.31 -29.11 -29.30
C PHE A 26 -18.01 -29.94 -29.34
N ASN A 27 -17.82 -30.82 -28.36
CA ASN A 27 -16.68 -31.74 -28.30
C ASN A 27 -16.69 -32.77 -29.45
N GLU A 28 -17.86 -33.27 -29.86
CA GLU A 28 -17.95 -34.11 -31.06
C GLU A 28 -17.53 -33.36 -32.33
N GLN A 29 -18.01 -32.13 -32.51
CA GLN A 29 -17.66 -31.33 -33.70
C GLN A 29 -16.17 -30.93 -33.72
N LEU A 30 -15.59 -30.69 -32.54
CA LEU A 30 -14.15 -30.47 -32.35
C LEU A 30 -13.30 -31.65 -32.83
N LYS A 31 -13.77 -32.89 -32.69
CA LYS A 31 -13.02 -34.07 -33.19
C LYS A 31 -12.97 -34.12 -34.73
N HIS A 32 -13.95 -33.52 -35.39
CA HIS A 32 -14.09 -33.57 -36.85
C HIS A 32 -13.61 -32.31 -37.56
N SER A 33 -13.28 -31.22 -36.84
CA SER A 33 -12.83 -29.94 -37.42
C SER A 33 -11.45 -29.51 -36.94
N THR A 34 -10.47 -29.55 -37.85
CA THR A 34 -9.11 -29.08 -37.60
C THR A 34 -9.03 -27.56 -37.45
N GLU A 35 -9.97 -26.82 -38.04
CA GLU A 35 -10.05 -25.36 -37.97
C GLU A 35 -10.46 -24.90 -36.55
N LEU A 36 -11.51 -25.50 -36.00
CA LEU A 36 -11.97 -25.21 -34.63
C LEU A 36 -10.92 -25.57 -33.58
N GLN A 37 -10.19 -26.67 -33.78
CA GLN A 37 -9.07 -27.05 -32.90
C GLN A 37 -7.97 -25.99 -32.91
N ARG A 38 -7.65 -25.43 -34.08
CA ARG A 38 -6.64 -24.38 -34.22
C ARG A 38 -7.06 -23.10 -33.52
N GLU A 39 -8.29 -22.64 -33.72
CA GLU A 39 -8.80 -21.43 -33.05
C GLU A 39 -8.82 -21.58 -31.53
N LEU A 40 -9.29 -22.72 -31.04
CA LEU A 40 -9.33 -23.03 -29.62
C LEU A 40 -7.92 -23.05 -28.99
N ALA A 41 -6.93 -23.56 -29.73
CA ALA A 41 -5.53 -23.52 -29.28
C ALA A 41 -5.01 -22.08 -29.14
N ILE A 42 -5.29 -21.21 -30.12
CA ILE A 42 -4.87 -19.80 -30.10
C ILE A 42 -5.48 -19.06 -28.90
N TYR A 43 -6.77 -19.27 -28.64
CA TYR A 43 -7.43 -18.62 -27.49
C TYR A 43 -6.94 -19.14 -26.15
N LYS A 44 -6.62 -20.44 -26.04
CA LYS A 44 -6.01 -21.01 -24.84
C LYS A 44 -4.62 -20.43 -24.56
N THR A 45 -3.79 -20.24 -25.58
CA THR A 45 -2.46 -19.62 -25.39
C THR A 45 -2.59 -18.16 -24.96
N LEU A 46 -3.49 -17.39 -25.58
CA LEU A 46 -3.75 -16.01 -25.16
C LEU A 46 -4.19 -15.92 -23.70
N ARG A 47 -5.12 -16.80 -23.29
CA ARG A 47 -5.59 -16.84 -21.90
C ARG A 47 -4.47 -17.18 -20.93
N ALA A 48 -3.60 -18.12 -21.28
CA ALA A 48 -2.45 -18.48 -20.47
C ALA A 48 -1.49 -17.30 -20.29
N ASP A 49 -1.18 -16.56 -21.36
CA ASP A 49 -0.33 -15.36 -21.30
C ASP A 49 -0.97 -14.24 -20.46
N PHE A 50 -2.29 -14.08 -20.53
CA PHE A 50 -3.03 -13.14 -19.67
C PHE A 50 -3.13 -13.58 -18.21
N GLN A 51 -3.15 -14.89 -17.94
CA GLN A 51 -3.12 -15.45 -16.59
C GLN A 51 -1.73 -15.43 -15.97
N ASP A 52 -0.66 -15.54 -16.77
CA ASP A 52 0.71 -15.42 -16.29
C ASP A 52 1.08 -13.95 -16.02
N SER A 53 0.48 -13.03 -16.78
CA SER A 53 0.63 -11.57 -16.55
C SER A 53 -0.31 -11.01 -15.48
N ASN A 54 -1.45 -11.64 -15.21
CA ASN A 54 -2.30 -11.28 -14.08
C ASN A 54 -1.94 -12.09 -12.83
N PHE A 55 -1.70 -11.36 -11.75
CA PHE A 55 -1.60 -11.84 -10.37
C PHE A 55 -0.23 -12.34 -9.91
N TYR A 56 0.72 -11.39 -9.83
CA TYR A 56 1.21 -11.13 -8.47
C TYR A 56 0.05 -10.49 -7.70
N PRO A 57 -0.62 -11.18 -6.76
CA PRO A 57 -1.35 -10.44 -5.77
C PRO A 57 -0.29 -9.60 -5.05
N VAL A 58 -0.31 -8.28 -5.26
CA VAL A 58 0.21 -7.36 -4.26
C VAL A 58 -0.73 -7.53 -3.07
N ASN A 59 -0.56 -8.65 -2.37
CA ASN A 59 -1.01 -8.85 -1.03
C ASN A 59 -0.23 -7.82 -0.21
N TYR A 60 -0.79 -6.60 -0.14
CA TYR A 60 -0.58 -5.74 1.00
C TYR A 60 -1.23 -6.44 2.21
N THR A 61 -0.69 -7.60 2.61
CA THR A 61 -0.88 -8.11 3.96
C THR A 61 -0.13 -7.13 4.83
N ARG A 62 -0.81 -6.03 5.18
CA ARG A 62 -0.37 -5.05 6.15
C ARG A 62 0.03 -5.86 7.37
N SER A 63 1.33 -6.01 7.58
CA SER A 63 1.85 -6.94 8.56
C SER A 63 1.24 -6.56 9.90
N VAL A 64 0.81 -7.52 10.71
CA VAL A 64 0.33 -7.23 12.08
C VAL A 64 1.40 -6.44 12.84
N TRP A 65 2.67 -6.70 12.48
CA TRP A 65 3.83 -5.93 12.92
C TRP A 65 3.82 -4.47 12.47
N ASP A 66 3.38 -4.12 11.25
CA ASP A 66 3.27 -2.71 10.83
C ASP A 66 2.22 -1.95 11.66
N GLN A 67 1.10 -2.59 11.98
CA GLN A 67 0.05 -1.96 12.80
C GLN A 67 0.48 -1.82 14.27
N VAL A 68 1.13 -2.83 14.85
CA VAL A 68 1.63 -2.78 16.23
C VAL A 68 2.79 -1.81 16.34
N ASN A 69 3.72 -1.86 15.39
CA ASN A 69 4.88 -0.97 15.36
C ASN A 69 4.41 0.49 15.24
N ALA A 70 3.49 0.81 14.33
CA ALA A 70 2.96 2.18 14.17
C ALA A 70 2.18 2.69 15.40
N LYS A 71 1.53 1.81 16.19
CA LYS A 71 0.74 2.24 17.36
C LYS A 71 1.61 2.41 18.61
N VAL A 72 2.61 1.53 18.80
CA VAL A 72 3.50 1.53 19.97
C VAL A 72 4.64 2.53 19.81
N THR A 73 5.36 2.52 18.69
CA THR A 73 6.46 3.50 18.46
C THR A 73 5.94 4.93 18.45
N ARG A 74 4.71 5.16 18.01
CA ARG A 74 4.09 6.50 18.02
C ARG A 74 3.92 7.03 19.44
N ARG A 75 3.29 6.28 20.35
CA ARG A 75 3.06 6.75 21.73
C ARG A 75 4.37 6.89 22.50
N VAL A 76 5.26 5.91 22.35
CA VAL A 76 6.57 5.91 23.03
C VAL A 76 7.46 7.03 22.50
N GLY A 77 7.46 7.27 21.18
CA GLY A 77 8.23 8.35 20.56
C GLY A 77 7.80 9.73 21.06
N TRP A 78 6.50 9.98 21.21
CA TRP A 78 5.99 11.23 21.78
C TRP A 78 6.38 11.41 23.24
N ILE A 79 6.30 10.36 24.06
CA ILE A 79 6.71 10.42 25.46
C ILE A 79 8.21 10.71 25.56
N LEU A 80 9.03 9.99 24.79
CA LEU A 80 10.48 10.18 24.77
C LEU A 80 10.85 11.61 24.35
N LEU A 81 10.15 12.17 23.35
CA LEU A 81 10.33 13.54 22.90
C LEU A 81 9.97 14.57 23.97
N ILE A 82 8.83 14.40 24.64
CA ILE A 82 8.43 15.31 25.72
C ILE A 82 9.45 15.27 26.86
N VAL A 83 9.89 14.08 27.26
CA VAL A 83 10.89 13.89 28.32
C VAL A 83 12.23 14.52 27.92
N ALA A 84 12.74 14.24 26.70
CA ALA A 84 13.96 14.85 26.20
C ALA A 84 13.85 16.38 26.15
N SER A 85 12.70 16.91 25.73
CA SER A 85 12.45 18.35 25.68
C SER A 85 12.46 18.98 27.07
N ILE A 86 11.84 18.34 28.07
CA ILE A 86 11.86 18.82 29.47
C ILE A 86 13.29 18.81 30.03
N ILE A 87 14.04 17.72 29.83
CA ILE A 87 15.41 17.59 30.35
C ILE A 87 16.31 18.66 29.75
N LEU A 88 16.28 18.79 28.43
CA LEU A 88 17.10 19.76 27.74
C LEU A 88 16.67 21.19 28.12
N THR A 89 15.37 21.50 28.20
CA THR A 89 14.93 22.89 28.50
C THR A 89 15.29 23.27 29.93
N THR A 90 15.14 22.33 30.86
CA THR A 90 15.53 22.52 32.26
C THR A 90 17.04 22.69 32.39
N GLY A 91 17.84 21.88 31.68
CA GLY A 91 19.30 22.00 31.64
C GLY A 91 19.77 23.30 31.00
N SER A 92 19.21 23.68 29.86
CA SER A 92 19.51 24.96 29.20
C SER A 92 19.12 26.16 30.07
N ALA A 93 17.96 26.12 30.72
CA ALA A 93 17.52 27.18 31.63
C ALA A 93 18.47 27.29 32.84
N TYR A 94 18.86 26.17 33.44
CA TYR A 94 19.80 26.15 34.55
C TYR A 94 21.13 26.82 34.16
N VAL A 95 21.75 26.39 33.05
CA VAL A 95 22.99 27.01 32.54
C VAL A 95 22.80 28.49 32.23
N PHE A 96 21.64 28.89 31.70
CA PHE A 96 21.36 30.29 31.38
C PHE A 96 21.28 31.19 32.63
N PHE A 97 20.77 30.66 33.75
CA PHE A 97 20.66 31.38 35.02
C PHE A 97 21.95 31.34 35.86
N THR A 98 22.73 30.26 35.77
CA THR A 98 23.98 30.11 36.54
C THR A 98 25.19 30.75 35.84
N ASP A 99 25.26 30.68 34.51
CA ASP A 99 26.31 31.32 33.71
C ASP A 99 25.84 32.64 33.11
N LEU A 100 25.88 33.67 33.95
CA LEU A 100 25.70 35.07 33.54
C LEU A 100 27.03 35.73 33.09
N GLY A 101 28.17 35.03 33.20
CA GLY A 101 29.51 35.59 33.01
C GLY A 101 30.26 35.22 31.72
N GLU A 102 29.93 34.12 31.04
CA GLU A 102 30.67 33.64 29.86
C GLU A 102 29.97 33.88 28.50
N SER A 103 30.80 33.84 27.45
CA SER A 103 30.55 34.19 26.04
C SER A 103 29.14 33.87 25.53
N ASN A 104 28.44 34.90 25.06
CA ASN A 104 27.10 34.79 24.46
C ASN A 104 27.01 33.82 23.26
N TRP A 105 28.14 33.44 22.64
CA TRP A 105 28.16 32.58 21.45
C TRP A 105 27.63 31.16 21.71
N GLU A 106 27.92 30.59 22.87
CA GLU A 106 27.47 29.24 23.24
C GLU A 106 25.95 29.19 23.46
N LYS A 107 25.37 30.29 23.97
CA LYS A 107 23.93 30.47 24.13
C LYS A 107 23.22 30.48 22.77
N TRP A 108 23.79 31.15 21.76
CA TRP A 108 23.26 31.16 20.40
C TRP A 108 23.35 29.80 19.71
N GLY A 109 24.47 29.08 19.87
CA GLY A 109 24.62 27.73 19.32
C GLY A 109 23.58 26.76 19.89
N THR A 110 23.37 26.81 21.20
CA THR A 110 22.37 25.99 21.89
C THR A 110 20.94 26.36 21.45
N ALA A 111 20.64 27.66 21.34
CA ALA A 111 19.33 28.13 20.86
C ALA A 111 19.05 27.71 19.41
N MET A 112 20.05 27.75 18.54
CA MET A 112 19.90 27.36 17.13
C MET A 112 19.68 25.86 16.96
N LEU A 113 20.36 25.02 17.76
CA LEU A 113 20.09 23.58 17.83
C LEU A 113 18.64 23.30 18.26
N TRP A 114 18.15 24.03 19.26
CA TRP A 114 16.77 23.93 19.72
C TRP A 114 15.75 24.32 18.66
N ILE A 115 15.98 25.45 17.99
CA ILE A 115 15.11 25.91 16.90
C ILE A 115 15.11 24.89 15.77
N GLY A 116 16.26 24.31 15.41
CA GLY A 116 16.35 23.26 14.41
C GLY A 116 15.56 22.01 14.78
N LEU A 117 15.71 21.54 16.03
CA LEU A 117 14.97 20.39 16.56
C LEU A 117 13.46 20.63 16.56
N LEU A 118 13.01 21.79 17.04
CA LEU A 118 11.59 22.16 17.09
C LEU A 118 11.01 22.35 15.69
N THR A 119 11.78 22.88 14.74
CA THR A 119 11.33 23.07 13.34
C THR A 119 11.16 21.72 12.65
N LEU A 120 12.09 20.78 12.82
CA LEU A 120 11.96 19.41 12.31
C LEU A 120 10.73 18.72 12.91
N LEU A 121 10.53 18.86 14.22
CA LEU A 121 9.37 18.32 14.91
C LEU A 121 8.05 18.91 14.39
N ALA A 122 7.99 20.23 14.23
CA ALA A 122 6.83 20.93 13.70
C ALA A 122 6.51 20.49 12.27
N SER A 123 7.53 20.26 11.42
CA SER A 123 7.36 19.74 10.06
C SER A 123 6.67 18.38 10.05
N VAL A 124 7.15 17.44 10.87
CA VAL A 124 6.54 16.10 10.97
C VAL A 124 5.10 16.17 11.49
N ILE A 125 4.83 17.03 12.48
CA ILE A 125 3.46 17.23 13.00
C ILE A 125 2.56 17.81 11.92
N TRP A 126 3.05 18.80 11.18
CA TRP A 126 2.28 19.50 10.14
C TRP A 126 1.92 18.57 8.98
N ASP A 127 2.90 17.84 8.45
CA ASP A 127 2.67 16.88 7.38
C ASP A 127 1.67 15.82 7.81
N ARG A 128 1.76 15.36 9.07
CA ARG A 128 0.81 14.37 9.58
C ARG A 128 -0.58 14.93 9.84
N TYR A 129 -0.68 16.18 10.29
CA TYR A 129 -1.96 16.86 10.46
C TYR A 129 -2.64 17.07 9.12
N LYS A 130 -1.90 17.51 8.10
CA LYS A 130 -2.38 17.68 6.72
C LYS A 130 -2.91 16.36 6.17
N GLU A 131 -2.16 15.28 6.34
CA GLU A 131 -2.58 13.96 5.87
C GLU A 131 -3.83 13.45 6.62
N SER A 132 -3.91 13.64 7.94
CA SER A 132 -5.10 13.28 8.71
C SER A 132 -6.36 14.09 8.35
N ARG A 133 -6.23 15.28 7.76
CA ARG A 133 -7.36 16.08 7.28
C ARG A 133 -7.86 15.63 5.90
N ASN A 134 -6.95 15.17 5.05
CA ASN A 134 -7.25 14.79 3.67
C ASN A 134 -7.48 13.28 3.48
N ASP A 135 -7.47 12.49 4.55
CA ASP A 135 -7.71 11.04 4.46
C ASP A 135 -9.21 10.74 4.25
N PRO A 136 -9.63 10.28 3.05
CA PRO A 136 -11.03 10.00 2.74
C PRO A 136 -11.54 8.72 3.41
N TYR A 137 -10.67 7.90 4.02
CA TYR A 137 -11.04 6.67 4.70
C TYR A 137 -11.15 6.82 6.23
N LYS A 138 -11.07 8.05 6.75
CA LYS A 138 -11.06 8.33 8.19
C LYS A 138 -12.32 7.88 8.94
N ASP A 139 -13.48 7.90 8.28
CA ASP A 139 -14.78 7.60 8.88
C ASP A 139 -15.36 6.25 8.44
N VAL A 140 -14.62 5.45 7.67
CA VAL A 140 -15.05 4.11 7.27
C VAL A 140 -14.81 3.17 8.45
N GLN A 141 -15.85 2.95 9.26
CA GLN A 141 -15.85 1.89 10.26
C GLN A 141 -15.93 0.53 9.55
N ARG A 142 -15.04 -0.39 9.94
CA ARG A 142 -15.00 -1.77 9.47
C ARG A 142 -15.85 -2.66 10.37
#